data_AF-A0A8S3I388-F1
#
_entry.id   AF-A0A8S3I388-F1
#
_cell.length_a   1.000
_cell.length_b   1.000
_cell.length_c   1.000
_cell.angle_alpha   90.00
_cell.angle_beta   90.00
_cell.angle_gamma   90.00
#
_symmetry.space_group_name_H-M   'P 1'
#
loop_
_entity.id
_entity.type
_entity.pdbx_description
1 polymer ?
#
loop_
_entity_poly.entity_id
_entity_poly.type
_entity_poly.pdbx_seq_one_letter_code
_entity_poly.pdbx_strand_id
1 'polypeptide(L)'
;NLKINPLDTERTEHLKRWFHEQHPDTRKIATSNIIQVSTQQASIKTFTEAIIEYVSNQSKTIYFSIKGICTEVDKHSFIYKMCPVDTCTKKVIEISDTQYRCVKCDKTYDVFKWGYKTTIQVTDNSITQPVIIFNKQAEALFGIPAAEMLTHMMNNNNNVLDSITSKIINHEYYFKLCVKSDKYKVSNKTDSIQFTERSQIYLK
;
A
#
# COMPACT_ATOMS: atom_id res chain seq x y z
N ASN A 1 -37.14 -10.92 -1.78
CA ASN A 1 -37.88 -11.99 -1.05
C ASN A 1 -37.03 -13.25 -1.00
N LEU A 2 -36.61 -13.64 0.20
CA LEU A 2 -35.93 -14.91 0.44
C LEU A 2 -36.94 -16.05 0.28
N LYS A 3 -36.58 -17.11 -0.46
CA LYS A 3 -37.41 -18.32 -0.60
C LYS A 3 -36.72 -19.49 0.10
N ILE A 4 -37.47 -20.27 0.88
CA ILE A 4 -36.98 -21.48 1.55
C ILE A 4 -37.25 -22.67 0.64
N ASN A 5 -36.19 -23.41 0.25
CA ASN A 5 -36.25 -24.56 -0.66
C ASN A 5 -37.10 -24.32 -1.92
N PRO A 6 -36.73 -23.35 -2.77
CA PRO A 6 -37.42 -23.09 -4.03
C PRO A 6 -37.27 -24.27 -5.00
N LEU A 7 -38.23 -25.20 -4.99
CA LEU A 7 -38.28 -26.36 -5.90
C LEU A 7 -38.53 -25.96 -7.36
N ASP A 8 -38.77 -24.68 -7.64
CA ASP A 8 -38.95 -24.09 -8.97
C ASP A 8 -37.62 -23.86 -9.72
N THR A 9 -36.48 -24.27 -9.16
CA THR A 9 -35.19 -24.14 -9.82
C THR A 9 -34.43 -25.46 -9.87
N GLU A 10 -33.95 -25.80 -11.07
CA GLU A 10 -33.06 -26.94 -11.32
C GLU A 10 -31.86 -26.95 -10.36
N ARG A 11 -31.36 -25.75 -10.01
CA ARG A 11 -30.27 -25.58 -9.04
C ARG A 11 -30.63 -26.11 -7.65
N THR A 12 -31.84 -25.86 -7.16
CA THR A 12 -32.26 -26.34 -5.84
C THR A 12 -32.42 -27.86 -5.83
N GLU A 13 -32.94 -28.45 -6.90
CA GLU A 13 -33.04 -29.90 -7.03
C GLU A 13 -31.66 -30.56 -7.09
N HIS A 14 -30.74 -29.98 -7.86
CA HIS A 14 -29.36 -30.45 -7.96
C HIS A 14 -28.66 -30.40 -6.59
N LEU A 15 -28.76 -29.28 -5.87
CA LEU A 15 -28.19 -29.12 -4.53
C LEU A 15 -28.78 -30.12 -3.52
N LYS A 16 -30.11 -30.34 -3.58
CA LYS A 16 -30.80 -31.32 -2.74
C LYS A 16 -30.31 -32.73 -3.03
N ARG A 17 -30.20 -33.11 -4.30
CA ARG A 17 -29.70 -34.42 -4.74
C ARG A 17 -28.25 -34.64 -4.28
N TRP A 18 -27.37 -33.67 -4.53
CA TRP A 18 -25.98 -33.71 -4.07
C TRP A 18 -25.86 -33.92 -2.56
N PHE A 19 -26.65 -33.18 -1.76
CA PHE A 19 -26.61 -33.28 -0.30
C PHE A 19 -27.06 -34.67 0.20
N HIS A 20 -28.10 -35.24 -0.41
CA HIS A 20 -28.60 -36.57 -0.06
C HIS A 20 -27.68 -37.70 -0.54
N GLU A 21 -27.04 -37.57 -1.69
CA GLU A 21 -26.21 -38.63 -2.26
C GLU A 21 -24.82 -38.70 -1.63
N GLN A 22 -24.21 -37.54 -1.36
CA GLN A 22 -22.81 -37.48 -0.95
C GLN A 22 -22.62 -37.51 0.57
N HIS A 23 -23.70 -37.33 1.35
CA HIS A 23 -23.68 -37.20 2.82
C HIS A 23 -22.38 -36.57 3.34
N PRO A 24 -21.96 -35.39 2.81
CA PRO A 24 -20.65 -34.87 3.09
C PRO A 24 -20.54 -34.68 4.60
N ASP A 25 -19.49 -35.23 5.20
CA ASP A 25 -19.18 -35.03 6.62
C ASP A 25 -19.36 -33.55 6.92
N THR A 26 -20.43 -33.18 7.63
CA THR A 26 -20.72 -31.80 7.98
C THR A 26 -19.81 -31.39 9.12
N ARG A 27 -18.49 -31.52 8.94
CA ARG A 27 -17.56 -30.59 9.54
C ARG A 27 -17.99 -29.24 9.00
N LYS A 28 -18.80 -28.54 9.79
CA LYS A 28 -19.01 -27.11 9.62
C LYS A 28 -17.61 -26.53 9.47
N ILE A 29 -17.21 -26.18 8.26
CA ILE A 29 -16.10 -25.26 8.08
C ILE A 29 -16.65 -24.00 8.71
N ALA A 30 -16.33 -23.81 9.98
CA ALA A 30 -16.74 -22.63 10.68
C ALA A 30 -16.15 -21.48 9.86
N THR A 31 -17.02 -20.71 9.22
CA THR A 31 -16.71 -19.39 8.70
C THR A 31 -16.46 -18.40 9.84
N SER A 32 -16.13 -18.89 11.05
CA SER A 32 -15.47 -18.11 12.10
C SER A 32 -14.14 -17.54 11.60
N ASN A 33 -13.49 -18.16 10.61
CA ASN A 33 -12.35 -17.55 9.92
C ASN A 33 -12.74 -16.50 8.85
N ILE A 34 -14.03 -16.32 8.56
CA ILE A 34 -14.54 -15.27 7.67
C ILE A 34 -15.08 -14.07 8.47
N ILE A 35 -15.42 -14.23 9.76
CA ILE A 35 -16.07 -13.18 10.56
C ILE A 35 -15.26 -12.74 11.80
N GLN A 36 -14.19 -13.44 12.20
CA GLN A 36 -13.31 -13.02 13.31
C GLN A 36 -11.89 -12.63 12.92
N VAL A 37 -11.67 -12.23 11.68
CA VAL A 37 -10.53 -11.34 11.39
C VAL A 37 -11.10 -9.94 11.39
N SER A 38 -10.95 -9.23 12.50
CA SER A 38 -10.96 -7.77 12.54
C SER A 38 -9.72 -7.22 11.79
N THR A 39 -9.47 -7.71 10.58
CA THR A 39 -8.92 -6.91 9.51
C THR A 39 -9.99 -5.86 9.32
N GLN A 40 -9.78 -4.66 9.87
CA GLN A 40 -10.48 -3.48 9.41
C GLN A 40 -10.45 -3.54 7.88
N GLN A 41 -11.57 -3.97 7.29
CA GLN A 41 -11.74 -3.95 5.86
C GLN A 41 -11.76 -2.46 5.56
N ALA A 42 -10.62 -1.97 5.07
CA ALA A 42 -10.34 -0.55 4.92
C ALA A 42 -11.46 0.07 4.09
N SER A 43 -12.42 0.72 4.75
CA SER A 43 -13.59 1.31 4.12
C SER A 43 -13.14 2.33 3.08
N ILE A 44 -13.82 2.38 1.95
CA ILE A 44 -13.57 3.40 0.94
C ILE A 44 -14.00 4.74 1.54
N LYS A 45 -13.09 5.71 1.52
CA LYS A 45 -13.29 7.07 2.05
C LYS A 45 -12.71 8.10 1.09
N THR A 46 -13.07 9.34 1.28
CA THR A 46 -12.32 10.49 0.76
C THR A 46 -11.19 10.88 1.70
N PHE A 47 -10.22 11.67 1.23
CA PHE A 47 -9.17 12.24 2.06
C PHE A 47 -9.75 13.08 3.20
N THR A 48 -10.75 13.93 2.91
CA THR A 48 -11.40 14.75 3.94
C THR A 48 -12.07 13.90 5.01
N GLU A 49 -12.80 12.85 4.63
CA GLU A 49 -13.41 11.92 5.59
C GLU A 49 -12.37 11.20 6.46
N ALA A 50 -11.25 10.78 5.86
CA ALA A 50 -10.15 10.15 6.58
C ALA A 50 -9.49 11.13 7.57
N ILE A 51 -9.30 12.40 7.19
CA ILE A 51 -8.76 13.43 8.08
C ILE A 51 -9.70 13.68 9.27
N ILE A 52 -11.00 13.87 8.99
CA ILE A 52 -12.00 14.08 10.05
C ILE A 52 -11.98 12.91 11.03
N GLU A 53 -12.03 11.67 10.53
CA GLU A 53 -11.99 10.49 11.39
C GLU A 53 -10.69 10.40 12.20
N TYR A 54 -9.54 10.65 11.58
CA TYR A 54 -8.25 10.62 12.25
C TYR A 54 -8.20 11.63 13.42
N VAL A 55 -8.70 12.84 13.21
CA VAL A 55 -8.79 13.88 14.24
C VAL A 55 -9.79 13.48 15.32
N SER A 56 -10.98 12.99 14.96
CA SER A 56 -12.00 12.51 15.90
C SER A 56 -11.53 11.34 16.75
N ASN A 57 -10.69 10.46 16.19
CA ASN A 57 -10.11 9.30 16.87
C ASN A 57 -8.84 9.63 17.67
N GLN A 58 -8.66 10.90 18.07
CA GLN A 58 -7.51 11.35 18.89
C GLN A 58 -6.16 11.02 18.25
N SER A 59 -6.05 11.19 16.92
CA SER A 59 -4.81 10.92 16.18
C SER A 59 -4.32 9.46 16.22
N LYS A 60 -5.22 8.50 16.48
CA LYS A 60 -4.92 7.08 16.30
C LYS A 60 -4.83 6.76 14.81
N THR A 61 -3.84 5.95 14.44
CA THR A 61 -3.68 5.49 13.05
C THR A 61 -4.96 4.86 12.53
N ILE A 62 -5.42 5.33 11.37
CA ILE A 62 -6.54 4.74 10.63
C ILE A 62 -6.04 4.11 9.33
N TYR A 63 -6.75 3.09 8.86
CA TYR A 63 -6.52 2.41 7.59
C TYR A 63 -7.79 2.50 6.74
N PHE A 64 -7.65 2.94 5.49
CA PHE A 64 -8.78 3.20 4.61
C PHE A 64 -8.34 3.03 3.14
N SER A 65 -9.32 2.90 2.25
CA SER A 65 -9.06 2.84 0.82
C SER A 65 -9.55 4.13 0.16
N ILE A 66 -8.86 4.59 -0.88
CA ILE A 66 -9.35 5.69 -1.71
C ILE A 66 -9.31 5.31 -3.18
N LYS A 67 -10.14 5.99 -3.96
CA LYS A 67 -10.05 6.05 -5.41
C LYS A 67 -9.58 7.46 -5.76
N GLY A 68 -8.42 7.57 -6.40
CA GLY A 68 -7.81 8.87 -6.66
C GLY A 68 -6.96 8.86 -7.93
N ILE A 69 -6.68 10.06 -8.43
CA ILE A 69 -5.85 10.30 -9.60
C ILE A 69 -4.46 10.72 -9.14
N CYS A 70 -3.41 10.07 -9.65
CA CYS A 70 -2.05 10.55 -9.44
C CYS A 70 -1.82 11.79 -10.33
N THR A 71 -1.53 12.94 -9.74
CA THR A 71 -1.34 14.21 -10.48
C THR A 71 0.13 14.58 -10.64
N GLU A 72 0.98 14.13 -9.73
CA GLU A 72 2.42 14.40 -9.76
C GLU A 72 3.19 13.26 -9.07
N VAL A 73 4.43 13.03 -9.51
CA VAL A 73 5.39 12.13 -8.85
C VAL A 73 6.61 12.96 -8.48
N ASP A 74 7.01 12.92 -7.20
CA ASP A 74 8.24 13.55 -6.74
C ASP A 74 9.46 12.80 -7.28
N LYS A 75 10.21 13.49 -8.14
CA LYS A 75 11.42 13.00 -8.80
C LYS A 75 12.70 13.35 -8.03
N HIS A 76 12.60 13.97 -6.86
CA HIS A 76 13.76 14.36 -6.06
C HIS A 76 14.02 13.34 -4.94
N SER A 77 15.27 12.87 -4.81
CA SER A 77 15.73 12.03 -3.68
C SER A 77 14.83 10.80 -3.39
N PHE A 78 14.34 10.16 -4.44
CA PHE A 78 13.30 9.12 -4.35
C PHE A 78 13.84 7.69 -4.18
N ILE A 79 15.17 7.54 -4.12
CA ILE A 79 15.88 6.27 -3.93
C ILE A 79 16.80 6.39 -2.71
N TYR A 80 16.86 5.35 -1.88
CA TYR A 80 17.69 5.29 -0.68
C TYR A 80 18.35 3.92 -0.48
N LYS A 81 19.41 3.87 0.34
CA LYS A 81 20.05 2.62 0.77
C LYS A 81 19.16 1.90 1.79
N MET A 82 18.70 0.69 1.48
CA MET A 82 17.86 -0.17 2.34
C MET A 82 18.57 -1.46 2.76
N CYS A 83 18.01 -2.10 3.79
CA CYS A 83 18.52 -3.35 4.36
C CYS A 83 18.66 -4.43 3.27
N PRO A 84 19.77 -5.19 3.23
CA PRO A 84 19.97 -6.24 2.24
C PRO A 84 19.08 -7.48 2.43
N VAL A 85 18.48 -7.66 3.61
CA VAL A 85 17.60 -8.81 3.91
C VAL A 85 16.25 -8.65 3.21
N ASP A 86 15.81 -9.65 2.44
CA ASP A 86 14.57 -9.60 1.64
C ASP A 86 13.31 -9.33 2.46
N THR A 87 13.28 -9.76 3.71
CA THR A 87 12.14 -9.54 4.64
C THR A 87 12.18 -8.16 5.31
N CYS A 88 13.16 -7.30 5.00
CA CYS A 88 13.35 -6.00 5.62
C CYS A 88 13.50 -4.87 4.60
N THR A 89 12.57 -3.92 4.62
CA THR A 89 12.57 -2.73 3.74
C THR A 89 13.06 -1.45 4.42
N LYS A 90 13.69 -1.56 5.60
CA LYS A 90 14.11 -0.39 6.37
C LYS A 90 15.38 0.23 5.81
N LYS A 91 15.44 1.56 5.85
CA LYS A 91 16.66 2.33 5.56
C LYS A 91 17.79 1.88 6.48
N VAL A 92 18.98 1.75 5.91
CA VAL A 92 20.22 1.53 6.66
C VAL A 92 20.89 2.87 6.99
N ILE A 93 21.63 2.89 8.10
CA ILE A 93 22.51 3.98 8.49
C ILE A 93 23.92 3.61 8.04
N GLU A 94 24.57 4.52 7.35
CA GLU A 94 25.97 4.38 6.94
C GLU A 94 26.86 4.71 8.15
N ILE A 95 27.62 3.73 8.61
CA ILE A 95 28.57 3.88 9.73
C ILE A 95 29.95 4.24 9.19
N SER A 96 30.32 3.64 8.06
CA SER A 96 31.52 3.90 7.27
C SER A 96 31.24 3.60 5.80
N ASP A 97 32.17 3.91 4.91
CA ASP A 97 32.03 3.74 3.45
C ASP A 97 31.58 2.32 3.03
N THR A 98 31.91 1.31 3.86
CA THR A 98 31.63 -0.11 3.59
C THR A 98 30.67 -0.73 4.59
N GLN A 99 30.22 -0.03 5.64
CA GLN A 99 29.38 -0.63 6.68
C GLN A 99 28.03 0.07 6.87
N TYR A 100 26.97 -0.76 6.83
CA TYR A 100 25.58 -0.34 6.84
C TYR A 100 24.82 -1.00 7.99
N ARG A 101 24.35 -0.22 8.96
CA ARG A 101 23.56 -0.73 10.09
C ARG A 101 22.07 -0.59 9.85
N CYS A 102 21.36 -1.70 9.96
CA CYS A 102 19.90 -1.71 9.99
C CYS A 102 19.40 -1.67 11.44
N VAL A 103 18.71 -0.60 11.83
CA VAL A 103 18.15 -0.46 13.19
C VAL A 103 17.09 -1.53 13.49
N LYS A 104 16.29 -1.93 12.48
CA LYS A 104 15.22 -2.93 12.69
C LYS A 104 15.77 -4.34 12.90
N CYS A 105 16.79 -4.72 12.15
CA CYS A 105 17.41 -6.05 12.26
C CYS A 105 18.47 -6.10 13.37
N ASP A 106 18.84 -4.94 13.93
CA ASP A 106 19.97 -4.73 14.83
C ASP A 106 21.26 -5.43 14.37
N LYS A 107 21.59 -5.24 13.08
CA LYS A 107 22.73 -5.86 12.42
C LYS A 107 23.44 -4.87 11.51
N THR A 108 24.74 -5.05 11.38
CA THR A 108 25.60 -4.36 10.41
C THR A 108 25.88 -5.30 9.24
N TYR A 109 25.87 -4.75 8.04
CA TYR A 109 26.12 -5.46 6.79
C TYR A 109 27.15 -4.70 5.97
N ASP A 110 27.94 -5.42 5.17
CA ASP A 110 28.92 -4.81 4.26
C ASP A 110 28.29 -4.40 2.91
N VAL A 111 27.00 -4.75 2.72
CA VAL A 111 26.24 -4.49 1.50
C VAL A 111 24.86 -3.91 1.83
N PHE A 112 24.27 -3.24 0.85
CA PHE A 112 22.91 -2.72 0.91
C PHE A 112 22.16 -2.98 -0.40
N LYS A 113 20.85 -2.74 -0.41
CA LYS A 113 20.01 -2.72 -1.62
C LYS A 113 19.52 -1.30 -1.87
N TRP A 114 19.37 -0.91 -3.13
CA TRP A 114 18.64 0.31 -3.47
C TRP A 114 17.15 0.08 -3.31
N GLY A 115 16.44 1.04 -2.72
CA GLY A 115 15.00 0.99 -2.59
C GLY A 115 14.33 2.34 -2.77
N TYR A 116 13.09 2.35 -3.22
CA TYR A 116 12.33 3.59 -3.41
C TYR A 116 11.66 4.09 -2.13
N LYS A 117 11.69 5.41 -1.97
CA LYS A 117 10.78 6.19 -1.11
C LYS A 117 10.46 7.46 -1.88
N THR A 118 9.29 7.51 -2.52
CA THR A 118 8.82 8.70 -3.24
C THR A 118 7.50 9.17 -2.65
N THR A 119 7.17 10.43 -2.93
CA THR A 119 5.89 11.04 -2.64
C THR A 119 5.16 11.27 -3.96
N ILE A 120 3.90 10.88 -4.03
CA ILE A 120 3.03 11.18 -5.17
C ILE A 120 1.91 12.12 -4.72
N GLN A 121 1.51 13.03 -5.58
CA GLN A 121 0.30 13.83 -5.34
C GLN A 121 -0.90 13.01 -5.82
N VAL A 122 -1.85 12.79 -4.92
CA VAL A 122 -3.08 12.07 -5.23
C VAL A 122 -4.26 12.99 -4.98
N THR A 123 -5.12 13.12 -5.99
CA THR A 123 -6.33 13.92 -5.94
C THR A 123 -7.55 13.01 -5.95
N ASP A 124 -8.43 13.16 -4.97
CA ASP A 124 -9.77 12.58 -5.01
C ASP A 124 -10.82 13.68 -5.25
N ASN A 125 -12.10 13.36 -5.09
CA ASN A 125 -13.19 14.33 -5.25
C ASN A 125 -13.28 15.39 -4.13
N SER A 126 -12.44 15.29 -3.10
CA SER A 126 -12.45 16.17 -1.94
C SER A 126 -11.25 17.11 -1.94
N ILE A 127 -10.03 16.58 -1.94
CA ILE A 127 -8.77 17.35 -1.85
C ILE A 127 -7.62 16.60 -2.54
N THR A 128 -6.52 17.31 -2.75
CA THR A 128 -5.23 16.71 -3.14
C THR A 128 -4.37 16.52 -1.90
N GLN A 129 -3.71 15.37 -1.78
CA GLN A 129 -2.79 15.06 -0.69
C GLN A 129 -1.51 14.37 -1.18
N PRO A 130 -0.35 14.69 -0.56
CA PRO A 130 0.87 13.93 -0.77
C PRO A 130 0.78 12.56 -0.11
N VAL A 131 1.04 11.50 -0.88
CA VAL A 131 1.06 10.11 -0.42
C VAL A 131 2.47 9.55 -0.57
N ILE A 132 3.02 9.03 0.53
CA ILE A 132 4.33 8.38 0.50
C ILE A 132 4.17 6.92 0.12
N ILE A 133 4.93 6.50 -0.89
CA ILE A 133 5.01 5.11 -1.35
C ILE A 133 6.43 4.56 -1.13
N PHE A 134 6.51 3.34 -0.62
CA PHE A 134 7.75 2.65 -0.28
C PHE A 134 8.10 1.59 -1.33
N ASN A 135 9.31 1.01 -1.24
CA ASN A 135 9.91 0.17 -2.27
C ASN A 135 8.95 -0.75 -3.02
N LYS A 136 8.28 -1.66 -2.33
CA LYS A 136 7.38 -2.65 -2.95
C LYS A 136 6.28 -2.00 -3.80
N GLN A 137 5.71 -0.91 -3.31
CA GLN A 137 4.65 -0.17 -3.99
C GLN A 137 5.16 0.65 -5.15
N ALA A 138 6.30 1.32 -4.94
CA ALA A 138 6.93 2.13 -5.96
C ALA A 138 7.46 1.28 -7.12
N GLU A 139 8.05 0.10 -6.86
CA GLU A 139 8.44 -0.84 -7.93
C GLU A 139 7.23 -1.33 -8.71
N ALA A 140 6.11 -1.60 -8.04
CA ALA A 140 4.87 -1.98 -8.71
C ALA A 140 4.28 -0.82 -9.56
N LEU A 141 4.42 0.43 -9.09
CA LEU A 141 3.93 1.62 -9.80
C LEU A 141 4.84 2.01 -10.97
N PHE A 142 6.15 1.99 -10.78
CA PHE A 142 7.15 2.36 -11.78
C PHE A 142 7.43 1.24 -12.78
N GLY A 143 7.18 -0.01 -12.41
CA GLY A 143 7.39 -1.18 -13.27
C GLY A 143 8.86 -1.61 -13.40
N ILE A 144 9.79 -0.98 -12.68
CA ILE A 144 11.21 -1.36 -12.65
C ILE A 144 11.77 -1.29 -11.22
N PRO A 145 12.82 -2.08 -10.90
CA PRO A 145 13.50 -2.03 -9.61
C PRO A 145 14.26 -0.71 -9.38
N ALA A 146 14.42 -0.32 -8.11
CA ALA A 146 15.12 0.92 -7.74
C ALA A 146 16.58 0.98 -8.23
N ALA A 147 17.29 -0.15 -8.21
CA ALA A 147 18.67 -0.22 -8.70
C ALA A 147 18.76 0.07 -10.21
N GLU A 148 17.84 -0.48 -11.00
CA GLU A 148 17.78 -0.29 -12.45
C GLU A 148 17.44 1.15 -12.82
N MET A 149 16.46 1.76 -12.12
CA MET A 149 16.13 3.17 -12.28
C MET A 149 17.33 4.08 -12.01
N LEU A 150 18.13 3.78 -10.98
CA LEU A 150 19.31 4.55 -10.66
C LEU A 150 20.37 4.46 -11.78
N THR A 151 20.55 3.29 -12.38
CA THR A 151 21.40 3.13 -13.56
C THR A 151 20.92 3.97 -14.74
N HIS A 152 19.61 4.02 -15.00
CA HIS A 152 19.05 4.90 -16.04
C HIS A 152 19.33 6.38 -15.77
N MET A 153 19.17 6.83 -14.52
CA MET A 153 19.46 8.22 -14.15
C MET A 153 20.94 8.58 -14.28
N MET A 154 21.86 7.69 -13.87
CA MET A 154 23.31 7.94 -13.98
C MET A 154 23.79 8.04 -15.43
N ASN A 155 23.15 7.31 -16.34
CA ASN A 155 23.47 7.35 -17.76
C ASN A 155 22.83 8.55 -18.49
N ASN A 156 22.31 9.55 -17.76
CA ASN A 156 21.58 10.71 -18.27
C ASN A 156 20.36 10.36 -19.14
N ASN A 157 19.78 9.16 -18.95
CA ASN A 157 18.56 8.74 -19.64
C ASN A 157 17.31 9.23 -18.89
N ASN A 158 17.19 10.54 -18.65
CA ASN A 158 16.02 11.15 -18.02
C ASN A 158 14.70 10.81 -18.74
N ASN A 159 14.78 10.51 -20.03
CA ASN A 159 13.67 10.05 -20.87
C ASN A 159 12.93 8.83 -20.28
N VAL A 160 13.61 7.92 -19.57
CA VAL A 160 12.96 6.74 -18.97
C VAL A 160 12.09 7.14 -17.80
N LEU A 161 12.61 7.96 -16.87
CA LEU A 161 11.85 8.45 -15.73
C LEU A 161 10.66 9.29 -16.17
N ASP A 162 10.83 10.14 -17.18
CA ASP A 162 9.76 10.95 -17.73
C ASP A 162 8.70 10.11 -18.44
N SER A 163 9.11 9.08 -19.19
CA SER A 163 8.18 8.14 -19.83
C SER A 163 7.36 7.35 -18.80
N ILE A 164 7.99 6.84 -17.75
CA ILE A 164 7.31 6.12 -16.66
C ILE A 164 6.36 7.06 -15.94
N THR A 165 6.82 8.25 -15.57
CA THR A 165 6.01 9.23 -14.85
C THR A 165 4.77 9.66 -15.66
N SER A 166 4.93 9.84 -16.97
CA SER A 166 3.81 10.21 -17.87
C SER A 166 2.73 9.13 -17.96
N LYS A 167 3.09 7.85 -17.76
CA LYS A 167 2.11 6.74 -17.68
C LYS A 167 1.40 6.67 -16.33
N ILE A 168 1.98 7.31 -15.30
CA ILE A 168 1.43 7.27 -13.95
C ILE A 168 0.50 8.45 -13.70
N ILE A 169 0.93 9.64 -14.13
CA ILE A 169 0.17 10.87 -13.97
C ILE A 169 -1.12 10.80 -14.79
N ASN A 170 -2.19 11.45 -14.30
CA ASN A 170 -3.52 11.50 -14.90
C ASN A 170 -4.23 10.14 -15.05
N HIS A 171 -3.76 9.13 -14.33
CA HIS A 171 -4.42 7.84 -14.24
C HIS A 171 -5.07 7.63 -12.87
N GLU A 172 -6.17 6.90 -12.88
CA GLU A 172 -6.95 6.57 -11.68
C GLU A 172 -6.45 5.28 -11.06
N TYR A 173 -6.33 5.29 -9.73
CA TYR A 173 -5.85 4.16 -8.94
C TYR A 173 -6.71 3.93 -7.71
N TYR A 174 -6.67 2.69 -7.23
CA TYR A 174 -7.11 2.36 -5.89
C TYR A 174 -5.92 2.24 -4.95
N PHE A 175 -5.91 3.07 -3.90
CA PHE A 175 -4.87 3.11 -2.88
C PHE A 175 -5.41 2.57 -1.56
N LYS A 176 -4.63 1.77 -0.83
CA LYS A 176 -4.92 1.45 0.58
C LYS A 176 -3.93 2.21 1.46
N LEU A 177 -4.45 3.28 2.04
CA LEU A 177 -3.69 4.24 2.80
C LEU A 177 -3.80 3.98 4.30
N CYS A 178 -2.79 4.42 5.02
CA CYS A 178 -2.94 4.74 6.43
C CYS A 178 -2.59 6.20 6.69
N VAL A 179 -3.30 6.82 7.64
CA VAL A 179 -2.92 8.12 8.21
C VAL A 179 -2.19 7.91 9.52
N LYS A 180 -1.08 8.61 9.71
CA LYS A 180 -0.33 8.68 10.98
C LYS A 180 0.10 10.11 11.26
N SER A 181 0.40 10.41 12.53
CA SER A 181 1.11 11.63 12.90
C SER A 181 2.55 11.49 12.44
N ASP A 182 3.04 12.47 11.69
CA ASP A 182 4.46 12.59 11.44
C ASP A 182 5.12 13.21 12.67
N LYS A 183 5.80 12.38 13.47
CA LYS A 183 6.66 12.85 14.56
C LYS A 183 8.07 13.07 14.05
N TYR A 184 8.23 13.84 12.96
CA TYR A 184 9.58 14.20 12.52
C TYR A 184 10.16 15.24 13.48
N LYS A 185 11.28 14.90 14.12
CA LYS A 185 12.01 15.79 15.04
C LYS A 185 12.66 16.94 14.25
N VAL A 186 11.89 17.96 13.92
CA VAL A 186 12.43 19.29 13.63
C VAL A 186 11.79 20.23 14.64
N SER A 187 12.66 20.98 15.32
CA SER A 187 12.29 22.03 16.26
C SER A 187 11.28 22.98 15.62
N ASN A 188 10.02 22.86 16.06
CA ASN A 188 8.86 23.73 15.85
C ASN A 188 7.64 22.96 15.32
N LYS A 189 6.64 22.88 16.20
CA LYS A 189 5.32 22.27 16.08
C LYS A 189 4.61 22.54 14.75
N THR A 190 4.27 21.48 14.03
CA THR A 190 2.91 21.21 13.53
C THR A 190 2.82 19.70 13.34
N ASP A 191 1.88 19.01 14.01
CA ASP A 191 1.64 17.59 13.73
C ASP A 191 1.08 17.50 12.30
N SER A 192 1.91 17.14 11.32
CA SER A 192 1.46 16.96 9.94
C SER A 192 0.82 15.57 9.78
N ILE A 193 -0.28 15.52 9.03
CA ILE A 193 -0.97 14.29 8.66
C ILE A 193 -0.18 13.65 7.52
N GLN A 194 0.29 12.42 7.74
CA GLN A 194 1.03 11.68 6.73
C GLN A 194 0.20 10.52 6.20
N PHE A 195 -0.06 10.53 4.89
CA PHE A 195 -0.63 9.40 4.17
C PHE A 195 0.49 8.49 3.66
N THR A 196 0.32 7.19 3.85
CA THR A 196 1.28 6.18 3.39
C THR A 196 0.54 5.02 2.76
N GLU A 197 0.93 4.63 1.55
CA GLU A 197 0.43 3.41 0.93
C GLU A 197 0.99 2.18 1.65
N ARG A 198 0.08 1.26 2.00
CA ARG A 198 0.41 0.05 2.78
C ARG A 198 0.21 -1.24 1.97
N SER A 199 -0.38 -1.18 0.80
CA SER A 199 -0.74 -2.35 0.00
C SER A 199 -0.31 -2.22 -1.46
N GLN A 200 -0.76 -3.11 -2.32
CA GLN A 200 -0.52 -3.02 -3.76
C GLN A 200 -1.41 -1.94 -4.36
N ILE A 201 -0.83 -1.11 -5.23
CA ILE A 201 -1.57 -0.13 -6.03
C ILE A 201 -2.21 -0.90 -7.19
N TYR A 202 -3.52 -0.72 -7.39
CA TYR A 202 -4.24 -1.35 -8.50
C TYR A 202 -4.54 -0.29 -9.55
N LEU A 203 -4.02 -0.51 -10.76
CA LEU A 203 -4.47 0.17 -11.99
C LEU A 203 -5.85 -0.36 -12.37
N LYS A 204 -6.72 0.53 -12.84
CA LYS A 204 -7.99 0.16 -13.45
C LYS A 204 -7.83 0.00 -14.96
#